data_AF-A0A9P0DHH4-F1
#
_entry.id   AF-A0A9P0DHH4-F1
#
_cell.length_a   1.000
_cell.length_b   1.000
_cell.length_c   1.000
_cell.angle_alpha   90.00
_cell.angle_beta   90.00
_cell.angle_gamma   90.00
#
_symmetry.space_group_name_H-M   'P 1'
#
loop_
_entity.id
_entity.type
_entity.pdbx_description
1 polymer ?
#
loop_
_entity_poly.entity_id
_entity_poly.type
_entity_poly.pdbx_seq_one_letter_code
_entity_poly.pdbx_strand_id
1 'polypeptide(L)' 'MKIIFFFLVAILLVASAIAGSGCNVVPCSAHCRSIGHFGGYCEGPHLENCHCYDVGGKH' A
#
# COMPACT_ATOMS: atom_id res chain seq x y z
N MET A 1 3.55 12.58 35.00
CA MET A 1 2.26 12.73 34.27
C MET A 1 2.43 13.32 32.88
N LYS A 2 3.20 14.42 32.69
CA LYS A 2 3.42 15.02 31.35
C LYS A 2 4.09 14.07 30.34
N ILE A 3 5.06 13.27 30.80
CA ILE A 3 5.83 12.31 29.98
C ILE A 3 4.93 11.24 29.36
N ILE A 4 3.99 10.69 30.14
CA ILE A 4 3.04 9.66 29.68
C ILE A 4 2.15 10.23 28.56
N PHE A 5 1.76 11.49 28.67
CA PHE A 5 0.96 12.18 27.66
C PHE A 5 1.73 12.31 26.34
N PHE A 6 3.03 12.64 26.39
CA PHE A 6 3.88 12.67 25.20
C PHE A 6 4.00 11.30 24.53
N PHE A 7 4.16 10.23 25.31
CA PHE A 7 4.20 8.87 24.75
C PHE A 7 2.89 8.46 24.09
N LEU A 8 1.74 8.78 24.69
CA LEU A 8 0.43 8.47 24.10
C LEU A 8 0.20 9.22 22.79
N VAL A 9 0.57 10.51 22.73
CA VAL A 9 0.49 11.31 21.51
C VAL A 9 1.42 10.76 20.43
N ALA A 10 2.65 10.37 20.78
CA ALA A 10 3.59 9.75 19.84
C ALA A 10 3.06 8.41 19.30
N ILE A 11 2.48 7.57 20.15
CA ILE A 11 1.91 6.27 19.73
C ILE A 11 0.72 6.49 18.77
N LEU A 12 -0.15 7.46 19.05
CA LEU A 12 -1.27 7.82 18.17
C LEU A 12 -0.80 8.36 16.80
N LEU A 13 0.25 9.17 16.79
CA LEU A 13 0.86 9.67 15.54
C LEU A 13 1.49 8.55 14.71
N VAL A 14 2.20 7.62 15.36
CA VAL A 14 2.77 6.46 14.67
C VAL A 14 1.66 5.54 14.14
N ALA A 15 0.61 5.28 14.93
CA ALA A 15 -0.52 4.44 14.52
C ALA A 15 -1.28 5.00 13.30
N SER A 16 -1.40 6.31 13.18
CA SER A 16 -2.05 6.96 12.04
C SER A 16 -1.19 6.95 10.77
N ALA A 17 0.15 6.89 10.90
CA ALA A 17 1.05 6.71 9.76
C ALA A 17 0.94 5.31 9.13
N ILE A 18 0.59 4.29 9.91
CA ILE A 18 0.44 2.90 9.44
C ILE A 18 -0.92 2.68 8.74
N ALA A 19 -1.94 3.44 9.11
CA ALA A 19 -3.31 3.27 8.60
C ALA A 19 -3.52 3.77 7.16
N GLY A 20 -2.55 4.44 6.56
CA GLY A 20 -2.64 5.05 5.22
C GLY A 20 -1.80 4.38 4.13
N SER A 21 -1.01 3.35 4.46
CA SER A 21 -0.04 2.74 3.53
C SER A 21 -0.58 1.49 2.83
N GLY A 22 -1.89 1.39 2.66
CA GLY A 22 -2.48 0.37 1.80
C GLY A 22 -2.30 0.77 0.34
N CYS A 23 -1.64 -0.07 -0.46
CA CYS A 23 -1.72 -0.09 -1.90
C CYS A 23 -3.18 0.02 -2.33
N ASN A 24 -3.46 1.02 -3.16
CA ASN A 24 -4.76 1.19 -3.77
C ASN A 24 -4.72 0.53 -5.16
N VAL A 25 -5.66 -0.37 -5.40
CA VAL A 25 -5.74 -1.16 -6.63
C VAL A 25 -5.92 -0.26 -7.87
N VAL A 26 -6.60 0.88 -7.73
CA VAL A 26 -6.83 1.82 -8.85
C VAL A 26 -5.52 2.44 -9.37
N PRO A 27 -4.70 3.15 -8.56
CA PRO A 27 -3.42 3.66 -9.02
C PRO A 27 -2.41 2.55 -9.34
N CYS A 28 -2.45 1.42 -8.62
CA CYS A 28 -1.61 0.25 -8.93
C CYS A 28 -1.89 -0.29 -10.34
N SER A 29 -3.16 -0.57 -10.65
CA SER A 29 -3.55 -1.06 -11.98
C SER A 29 -3.30 -0.03 -13.09
N ALA A 30 -3.49 1.27 -12.82
CA ALA A 30 -3.18 2.34 -13.77
C ALA A 30 -1.66 2.42 -14.05
N HIS A 31 -0.82 2.29 -13.02
CA HIS A 31 0.63 2.25 -13.18
C HIS A 31 1.08 1.04 -14.00
N CYS A 32 0.59 -0.15 -13.66
CA CYS A 32 0.90 -1.39 -14.40
C CYS A 32 0.51 -1.30 -15.88
N ARG A 33 -0.66 -0.71 -16.19
CA ARG A 33 -1.08 -0.43 -17.58
C ARG A 33 -0.17 0.57 -18.28
N SER A 34 0.32 1.58 -17.58
CA SER A 34 1.23 2.58 -18.14
C SER A 34 2.58 2.00 -18.54
N ILE A 35 3.02 0.90 -17.92
CA ILE A 35 4.29 0.23 -18.24
C ILE A 35 4.12 -0.97 -19.18
N GLY A 36 2.91 -1.23 -19.67
CA GLY A 36 2.63 -2.24 -20.69
C GLY A 36 2.11 -3.58 -20.18
N HIS A 37 1.81 -3.71 -18.88
CA HIS A 37 1.09 -4.87 -18.36
C HIS A 37 -0.42 -4.69 -18.52
N PHE A 38 -1.19 -5.77 -18.43
CA PHE A 38 -2.65 -5.69 -18.49
C PHE A 38 -3.29 -4.99 -17.28
N GLY A 39 -2.74 -5.21 -16.09
CA GLY A 39 -3.27 -4.66 -14.86
C GLY A 39 -2.39 -4.96 -13.67
N GLY A 40 -2.87 -4.59 -12.48
CA GLY A 40 -2.19 -4.89 -11.23
C GLY A 40 -3.15 -5.12 -10.08
N TYR A 41 -2.69 -5.82 -9.06
CA TYR A 41 -3.39 -6.06 -7.81
C TYR A 41 -2.46 -5.75 -6.63
N CYS A 42 -3.06 -5.49 -5.47
CA CYS A 42 -2.30 -5.24 -4.25
C CYS A 42 -2.14 -6.55 -3.47
N GLU A 43 -0.94 -6.83 -2.98
CA GLU A 43 -0.62 -8.01 -2.19
C GLU A 43 0.23 -7.68 -0.95
N GLY A 44 0.33 -8.66 -0.05
CA GLY A 44 1.00 -8.54 1.24
C GLY A 44 0.02 -8.46 2.43
N PRO A 45 0.54 -8.64 3.65
CA PRO A 45 -0.27 -8.70 4.89
C PRO A 45 -1.02 -7.39 5.17
N HIS A 46 -0.54 -6.27 4.65
CA HIS A 46 -1.18 -4.97 4.76
C HIS A 46 -1.60 -4.37 3.41
N LEU A 47 -1.68 -5.20 2.36
CA LEU A 47 -1.85 -4.74 0.98
C LEU A 47 -0.84 -3.62 0.67
N GLU A 48 0.43 -3.76 0.99
CA GLU A 48 1.42 -2.68 0.81
C GLU A 48 2.09 -2.72 -0.56
N ASN A 49 2.05 -3.87 -1.24
CA ASN A 49 2.79 -4.09 -2.47
C ASN A 49 1.87 -4.13 -3.69
N CYS A 50 2.24 -3.44 -4.76
CA CYS A 50 1.54 -3.48 -6.05
C CYS A 50 2.23 -4.49 -6.96
N HIS A 51 1.49 -5.47 -7.46
CA HIS A 51 1.97 -6.46 -8.43
C HIS A 51 1.23 -6.35 -9.76
N CYS A 52 2.00 -6.30 -10.84
CA CYS A 52 1.48 -6.29 -12.20
C CYS A 52 1.30 -7.71 -12.73
N TYR A 53 0.26 -7.91 -13.54
CA TYR A 53 -0.01 -9.17 -14.21
C TYR A 53 -0.40 -8.95 -15.67
N ASP A 54 -0.12 -9.95 -16.50
CA ASP A 54 -0.51 -10.01 -17.90
C ASP A 54 -1.56 -11.10 -18.13
N VAL A 55 -2.57 -10.82 -18.96
CA VAL A 55 -3.51 -11.84 -19.44
C VAL A 55 -3.00 -12.35 -20.77
N GLY A 56 -2.32 -13.48 -20.71
CA GLY A 56 -1.71 -14.11 -21.87
C GLY A 56 -0.32 -14.57 -21.52
N GLY A 57 -0.21 -15.59 -20.68
CA GLY A 57 1.06 -16.27 -20.49
C GLY A 57 1.53 -16.88 -21.81
N LYS A 58 2.44 -16.21 -22.51
CA LYS A 58 3.43 -16.77 -23.42
C LYS A 58 4.64 -15.84 -23.48
N HIS A 59 5.70 -16.20 -22.75
CA HIS A 59 7.04 -16.06 -23.27
C HIS A 59 7.27 -17.17 -24.30
#